data_AF-A0A836WVM9-F1
#
_entry.id   AF-A0A836WVM9-F1
#
_cell.length_a   1.000
_cell.length_b   1.000
_cell.length_c   1.000
_cell.angle_alpha   90.00
_cell.angle_beta   90.00
_cell.angle_gamma   90.00
#
_symmetry.space_group_name_H-M   'P 1'
#
loop_
_entity.id
_entity.type
_entity.pdbx_description
1 polymer ?
#
loop_
_entity_poly.entity_id
_entity_poly.type
_entity_poly.pdbx_seq_one_letter_code
_entity_poly.pdbx_strand_id
1 'polypeptide(L)'
;MKGHVQYSSIGNLETLLRYFLIVVFFIVISITSNSFATVGEQLIIIGDIVNVRAAPSTNSDTLIKLLKDREVTEIQRQQQWIEIETHRKDIKTGWVHQSLLAKREKKETKKSSRNTSSPSRFDKFMERFNEHNEVVKKQNGIIYFSEVKNKGQGQIEIIATDAWVNAEREERGIIVKTVFKLWSNVVPVGSSMSIRIFDAQGEQHMLIVR
;
A
#
# COMPACT_ATOMS: atom_id res chain seq x y z
N MET A 1 -31.14 52.77 58.81
CA MET A 1 -30.82 51.52 58.06
C MET A 1 -30.68 51.85 56.58
N LYS A 2 -29.45 51.81 56.05
CA LYS A 2 -29.13 51.57 54.64
C LYS A 2 -27.60 51.54 54.52
N GLY A 3 -27.04 50.32 54.55
CA GLY A 3 -25.61 50.10 54.32
C GLY A 3 -25.32 50.22 52.84
N HIS A 4 -24.44 51.14 52.45
CA HIS A 4 -23.87 51.16 51.12
C HIS A 4 -22.71 50.15 51.09
N VAL A 5 -22.95 49.01 50.45
CA VAL A 5 -21.90 48.06 50.10
C VAL A 5 -21.18 48.63 48.88
N GLN A 6 -19.98 49.18 49.09
CA GLN A 6 -19.07 49.57 48.01
C GLN A 6 -18.52 48.29 47.38
N TYR A 7 -19.01 47.96 46.18
CA TYR A 7 -18.38 46.91 45.37
C TYR A 7 -17.09 47.47 44.78
N SER A 8 -15.94 46.94 45.23
CA SER A 8 -14.64 47.10 44.57
C SER A 8 -14.65 46.33 43.23
N SER A 9 -15.41 46.83 42.26
CA SER A 9 -15.76 46.12 41.03
C SER A 9 -14.65 46.09 39.96
N ILE A 10 -13.54 46.82 40.15
CA ILE A 10 -12.54 47.03 39.09
C ILE A 10 -11.48 45.90 39.05
N GLY A 11 -11.04 45.37 40.20
CA GLY A 11 -10.03 44.31 40.25
C GLY A 11 -10.52 42.95 39.75
N ASN A 12 -11.82 42.67 39.92
CA ASN A 12 -12.43 41.44 39.46
C ASN A 12 -12.68 41.45 37.95
N LEU A 13 -12.98 42.62 37.35
CA LEU A 13 -13.21 42.71 35.91
C LEU A 13 -11.91 42.48 35.12
N GLU A 14 -10.79 43.07 35.54
CA GLU A 14 -9.47 42.83 34.93
C GLU A 14 -9.04 41.38 35.06
N THR A 15 -9.28 40.77 36.23
CA THR A 15 -8.99 39.36 36.47
C THR A 15 -9.89 38.44 35.61
N LEU A 16 -11.18 38.76 35.50
CA LEU A 16 -12.13 38.02 34.65
C LEU A 16 -11.85 38.19 33.16
N LEU A 17 -11.46 39.40 32.72
CA LEU A 17 -11.09 39.68 31.34
C LEU A 17 -9.80 38.95 30.97
N ARG A 18 -8.85 38.86 31.91
CA ARG A 18 -7.61 38.08 31.75
C ARG A 18 -7.86 36.58 31.70
N TYR A 19 -8.76 36.04 32.53
CA TYR A 19 -9.19 34.63 32.42
C TYR A 19 -9.97 34.35 31.13
N PHE A 20 -10.82 35.28 30.69
CA PHE A 20 -11.55 35.17 29.42
C PHE A 20 -10.57 35.14 28.22
N LEU A 21 -9.56 36.02 28.20
CA LEU A 21 -8.53 36.03 27.16
C LEU A 21 -7.66 34.76 27.17
N ILE A 22 -7.33 34.21 28.35
CA ILE A 22 -6.58 32.94 28.48
C ILE A 22 -7.43 31.75 28.00
N VAL A 23 -8.74 31.72 28.30
CA VAL A 23 -9.66 30.67 27.83
C VAL A 23 -9.85 30.72 26.31
N VAL A 24 -9.98 31.92 25.73
CA VAL A 24 -10.04 32.09 24.26
C VAL A 24 -8.72 31.66 23.61
N PHE A 25 -7.56 31.95 24.23
CA PHE A 25 -6.25 31.50 23.75
C PHE A 25 -6.12 29.96 23.75
N PHE A 26 -6.62 29.27 24.79
CA PHE A 26 -6.65 27.79 24.84
C PHE A 26 -7.67 27.15 23.87
N ILE A 27 -8.80 27.82 23.59
CA ILE A 27 -9.79 27.36 22.61
C ILE A 27 -9.25 27.50 21.17
N VAL A 28 -8.50 28.56 20.87
CA VAL A 28 -7.90 28.78 19.53
C VAL A 28 -6.73 27.83 19.26
N ILE A 29 -5.96 27.43 20.28
CA ILE A 29 -4.85 26.45 20.15
C ILE A 29 -5.38 25.02 19.95
N SER A 30 -6.61 24.72 20.35
CA SER A 30 -7.18 23.37 20.25
C SER A 30 -7.73 22.99 18.86
N ILE A 31 -7.74 23.91 17.89
CA ILE A 31 -8.39 23.67 16.58
C ILE A 31 -7.39 23.40 15.44
N THR A 32 -6.09 23.63 15.61
CA THR A 32 -5.12 23.44 14.52
C THR A 32 -4.25 22.20 14.69
N SER A 33 -4.88 21.03 14.70
CA SER A 33 -4.20 19.79 14.32
C SER A 33 -4.10 19.71 12.79
N ASN A 34 -3.27 20.57 12.17
CA ASN A 34 -2.89 20.37 10.78
C ASN A 34 -1.84 19.26 10.76
N SER A 35 -2.27 18.03 10.53
CA SER A 35 -1.38 17.01 10.00
C SER A 35 -0.95 17.47 8.61
N PHE A 36 0.27 18.00 8.49
CA PHE A 36 0.88 18.24 7.19
C PHE A 36 0.94 16.92 6.44
N ALA A 37 0.13 16.81 5.39
CA ALA A 37 0.19 15.70 4.44
C ALA A 37 1.39 15.91 3.52
N THR A 38 2.13 14.83 3.25
CA THR A 38 3.14 14.82 2.20
C THR A 38 2.44 14.57 0.87
N VAL A 39 2.28 15.63 0.06
CA VAL A 39 1.82 15.52 -1.33
C VAL A 39 2.71 14.50 -2.05
N GLY A 40 2.10 13.57 -2.78
CA GLY A 40 2.84 12.51 -3.50
C GLY A 40 3.05 11.22 -2.70
N GLU A 41 2.44 11.07 -1.52
CA GLU A 41 2.46 9.80 -0.78
C GLU A 41 1.66 8.72 -1.53
N GLN A 42 2.25 7.53 -1.71
CA GLN A 42 1.58 6.44 -2.42
C GLN A 42 0.70 5.61 -1.47
N LEU A 43 -0.57 5.50 -1.82
CA LEU A 43 -1.60 4.81 -1.04
C LEU A 43 -2.16 3.61 -1.81
N ILE A 44 -2.77 2.69 -1.07
CA ILE A 44 -3.42 1.49 -1.62
C ILE A 44 -4.88 1.45 -1.13
N ILE A 45 -5.80 1.14 -2.05
CA ILE A 45 -7.21 0.90 -1.74
C ILE A 45 -7.36 -0.43 -0.98
N ILE A 46 -7.92 -0.40 0.23
CA ILE A 46 -8.09 -1.59 1.07
C ILE A 46 -9.53 -2.16 1.08
N GLY A 47 -10.52 -1.36 0.69
CA GLY A 47 -11.90 -1.80 0.54
C GLY A 47 -12.12 -2.55 -0.77
N ASP A 48 -13.04 -3.53 -0.79
CA ASP A 48 -13.27 -4.40 -1.96
C ASP A 48 -13.67 -3.60 -3.21
N ILE A 49 -14.62 -2.68 -3.05
CA ILE A 49 -15.06 -1.72 -4.06
C ILE A 49 -15.24 -0.36 -3.38
N VAL A 50 -14.41 0.60 -3.77
CA VAL A 50 -14.37 1.94 -3.16
C VAL A 50 -14.85 2.98 -4.16
N ASN A 51 -15.80 3.80 -3.72
CA ASN A 51 -16.29 4.93 -4.51
C ASN A 51 -15.30 6.09 -4.42
N VAL A 52 -14.87 6.60 -5.57
CA VAL A 52 -14.17 7.88 -5.70
C VAL A 52 -15.21 8.93 -5.99
N ARG A 53 -15.22 10.00 -5.19
CA ARG A 53 -16.29 10.99 -5.20
C ARG A 53 -15.83 12.36 -5.67
N ALA A 54 -16.78 13.18 -6.12
CA ALA A 54 -16.51 14.52 -6.61
C ALA A 54 -16.09 15.49 -5.50
N ALA A 55 -16.51 15.25 -4.25
CA ALA A 55 -16.21 16.10 -3.10
C ALA A 55 -15.99 15.24 -1.82
N PRO A 56 -15.38 15.80 -0.75
CA PRO A 56 -15.13 15.09 0.51
C PRO A 56 -16.41 14.95 1.35
N SER A 57 -17.40 14.23 0.80
CA SER A 57 -18.71 14.03 1.42
C SER A 57 -19.38 12.76 0.89
N THR A 58 -20.09 12.05 1.76
CA THR A 58 -20.91 10.89 1.40
C THR A 58 -22.11 11.24 0.51
N ASN A 59 -22.51 12.52 0.47
CA ASN A 59 -23.63 13.01 -0.33
C ASN A 59 -23.22 13.47 -1.73
N SER A 60 -21.91 13.52 -2.02
CA SER A 60 -21.41 13.95 -3.33
C SER A 60 -21.46 12.81 -4.36
N ASP A 61 -21.52 13.17 -5.64
CA ASP A 61 -21.59 12.20 -6.72
C ASP A 61 -20.38 11.25 -6.73
N THR A 62 -20.64 9.99 -7.08
CA THR A 62 -19.58 9.01 -7.32
C THR A 62 -19.10 9.15 -8.75
N LEU A 63 -17.84 9.51 -8.91
CA LEU A 63 -17.17 9.68 -10.20
C LEU A 63 -16.83 8.32 -10.82
N ILE A 64 -16.14 7.47 -10.06
CA ILE A 64 -15.75 6.10 -10.45
C ILE A 64 -15.71 5.19 -9.23
N LYS A 65 -15.54 3.89 -9.49
CA LYS A 65 -15.24 2.89 -8.47
C LYS A 65 -13.85 2.28 -8.71
N LEU A 66 -13.08 2.15 -7.64
CA LEU A 66 -11.79 1.49 -7.63
C LEU A 66 -11.89 0.17 -6.85
N LEU A 67 -11.22 -0.87 -7.37
CA LEU A 67 -11.12 -2.16 -6.69
C LEU A 67 -10.00 -2.11 -5.64
N LYS A 68 -10.06 -3.04 -4.69
CA LYS A 68 -8.97 -3.32 -3.75
C LYS A 68 -7.62 -3.50 -4.45
N ASP A 69 -6.54 -3.17 -3.72
CA ASP A 69 -5.14 -3.25 -4.13
C ASP A 69 -4.75 -2.32 -5.28
N ARG A 70 -5.63 -1.36 -5.64
CA ARG A 70 -5.28 -0.30 -6.59
C ARG A 70 -4.41 0.76 -5.91
N GLU A 71 -3.33 1.10 -6.60
CA GLU A 71 -2.42 2.15 -6.21
C GLU A 71 -2.96 3.52 -6.65
N VAL A 72 -2.87 4.48 -5.74
CA VAL A 72 -3.29 5.86 -5.96
C VAL A 72 -2.29 6.78 -5.27
N THR A 73 -2.19 8.02 -5.74
CA THR A 73 -1.29 9.01 -5.15
C THR A 73 -2.09 9.99 -4.32
N GLU A 74 -1.67 10.27 -3.10
CA GLU A 74 -2.28 11.31 -2.29
C GLU A 74 -1.95 12.70 -2.85
N ILE A 75 -3.00 13.50 -3.11
CA ILE A 75 -2.90 14.91 -3.49
C ILE A 75 -3.03 15.78 -2.25
N GLN A 76 -4.12 15.61 -1.49
CA GLN A 76 -4.39 16.37 -0.27
C GLN A 76 -5.38 15.67 0.65
N ARG A 77 -5.53 16.19 1.88
CA ARG A 77 -6.52 15.72 2.85
C ARG A 77 -7.44 16.84 3.28
N GLN A 78 -8.71 16.50 3.46
CA GLN A 78 -9.71 17.36 4.07
C GLN A 78 -10.52 16.53 5.06
N GLN A 79 -10.34 16.83 6.35
CA GLN A 79 -10.94 16.05 7.44
C GLN A 79 -10.62 14.55 7.32
N GLN A 80 -11.63 13.70 7.12
CA GLN A 80 -11.48 12.26 6.95
C GLN A 80 -11.43 11.82 5.49
N TRP A 81 -11.28 12.76 4.56
CA TRP A 81 -11.23 12.50 3.14
C TRP A 81 -9.86 12.80 2.57
N ILE A 82 -9.46 11.98 1.61
CA ILE A 82 -8.20 12.08 0.91
C ILE A 82 -8.54 12.26 -0.57
N GLU A 83 -8.08 13.37 -1.15
CA GLU A 83 -8.08 13.53 -2.59
C GLU A 83 -6.91 12.72 -3.14
N ILE A 84 -7.23 11.87 -4.12
CA ILE A 84 -6.30 10.96 -4.75
C ILE A 84 -6.16 11.27 -6.23
N GLU A 85 -4.97 11.06 -6.77
CA GLU A 85 -4.74 10.91 -8.20
C GLU A 85 -4.89 9.43 -8.57
N THR A 86 -5.64 9.17 -9.65
CA THR A 86 -5.81 7.83 -10.20
C THR A 86 -5.05 7.69 -11.52
N HIS A 87 -4.52 6.51 -11.80
CA HIS A 87 -3.83 6.22 -13.05
C HIS A 87 -4.78 5.94 -14.23
N ARG A 88 -6.07 6.28 -14.11
CA ARG A 88 -7.05 6.07 -15.19
C ARG A 88 -7.09 7.25 -16.16
N LYS A 89 -7.47 6.96 -17.41
CA LYS A 89 -7.55 7.97 -18.49
C LYS A 89 -8.81 8.84 -18.41
N ASP A 90 -9.90 8.32 -17.84
CA ASP A 90 -11.21 8.96 -17.79
C ASP A 90 -11.35 9.96 -16.64
N ILE A 91 -10.88 9.60 -15.43
CA ILE A 91 -10.94 10.49 -14.25
C ILE A 91 -9.60 10.48 -13.54
N LYS A 92 -8.94 11.65 -13.54
CA LYS A 92 -7.60 11.81 -12.98
C LYS A 92 -7.59 11.98 -11.47
N THR A 93 -8.60 12.61 -10.87
CA THR A 93 -8.62 12.88 -9.42
C THR A 93 -10.01 12.66 -8.80
N GLY A 94 -10.03 12.50 -7.48
CA GLY A 94 -11.27 12.53 -6.70
C GLY A 94 -11.07 12.10 -5.25
N TRP A 95 -12.15 12.11 -4.46
CA TRP A 95 -12.11 11.97 -3.01
C TRP A 95 -12.48 10.57 -2.53
N VAL A 96 -11.69 10.04 -1.61
CA VAL A 96 -11.92 8.75 -0.96
C VAL A 96 -11.81 8.92 0.56
N HIS A 97 -12.68 8.24 1.31
CA HIS A 97 -12.61 8.26 2.77
C HIS A 97 -11.34 7.57 3.26
N GLN A 98 -10.64 8.16 4.22
CA GLN A 98 -9.33 7.69 4.70
C GLN A 98 -9.36 6.24 5.21
N SER A 99 -10.50 5.78 5.75
CA SER A 99 -10.65 4.40 6.27
C SER A 99 -10.61 3.33 5.16
N LEU A 100 -10.64 3.75 3.90
CA LEU A 100 -10.62 2.88 2.72
C LEU A 100 -9.25 2.89 2.02
N LEU A 101 -8.28 3.58 2.61
CA LEU A 101 -6.92 3.75 2.11
C LEU A 101 -5.91 3.31 3.18
N ALA A 102 -4.81 2.72 2.73
CA ALA A 102 -3.65 2.44 3.57
C ALA A 102 -2.39 3.03 2.96
N LYS A 103 -1.48 3.51 3.80
CA LYS A 103 -0.13 3.91 3.39
C LYS A 103 0.60 2.70 2.87
N ARG A 104 1.29 2.84 1.74
CA ARG A 104 2.26 1.84 1.31
C ARG A 104 3.42 1.89 2.28
N GLU A 105 3.47 0.96 3.22
CA GLU A 105 4.69 0.78 4.04
C GLU A 105 5.86 0.52 3.09
N LYS A 106 6.85 1.43 3.07
CA LYS A 106 8.18 1.08 2.60
C LYS A 106 8.66 -0.04 3.51
N LYS A 107 8.57 -1.28 3.04
CA LYS A 107 9.21 -2.42 3.70
C LYS A 107 10.72 -2.24 3.60
N GLU A 108 11.28 -1.51 4.55
CA GLU A 108 12.59 -1.87 5.05
C GLU A 108 12.47 -3.28 5.65
N THR A 109 13.30 -4.16 5.13
CA THR A 109 13.41 -5.56 5.48
C THR A 109 13.67 -5.75 6.97
N LYS A 110 12.70 -6.28 7.73
CA LYS A 110 12.96 -7.14 8.89
C LYS A 110 11.86 -8.20 9.04
N LYS A 111 12.30 -9.45 8.83
CA LYS A 111 11.79 -10.74 9.33
C LYS A 111 10.58 -10.61 10.27
N SER A 112 9.42 -11.15 9.89
CA SER A 112 8.37 -11.44 10.87
C SER A 112 7.62 -12.72 10.53
N SER A 113 7.76 -13.67 11.46
CA SER A 113 6.90 -14.82 11.62
C SER A 113 5.49 -14.38 12.03
N ARG A 114 4.52 -14.73 11.17
CA ARG A 114 3.20 -15.30 11.48
C ARG A 114 2.31 -14.56 12.49
N ASN A 115 1.21 -14.00 11.98
CA ASN A 115 -0.12 -14.13 12.59
C ASN A 115 -1.17 -14.48 11.52
N THR A 116 -1.91 -15.53 11.84
CA THR A 116 -3.05 -16.19 11.20
C THR A 116 -3.90 -15.37 10.21
N SER A 117 -3.60 -15.52 8.92
CA SER A 117 -4.57 -15.40 7.82
C SER A 117 -4.29 -16.54 6.83
N SER A 118 -5.32 -17.04 6.14
CA SER A 118 -5.14 -18.08 5.12
C SER A 118 -3.99 -17.69 4.17
N PRO A 119 -3.06 -18.61 3.82
CA PRO A 119 -1.89 -18.27 3.03
C PRO A 119 -2.30 -17.56 1.75
N SER A 120 -1.67 -16.42 1.44
CA SER A 120 -1.91 -15.73 0.19
C SER A 120 -1.51 -16.64 -0.98
N ARG A 121 -1.98 -16.31 -2.18
CA ARG A 121 -1.66 -17.07 -3.40
C ARG A 121 -0.15 -17.10 -3.63
N PHE A 122 0.51 -15.98 -3.35
CA PHE A 122 1.95 -15.86 -3.42
C PHE A 122 2.63 -16.73 -2.37
N ASP A 123 2.11 -16.81 -1.14
CA ASP A 123 2.68 -17.68 -0.10
C ASP A 123 2.60 -19.16 -0.50
N LYS A 124 1.46 -19.60 -1.04
CA LYS A 124 1.28 -20.97 -1.56
C LYS A 124 2.22 -21.28 -2.72
N PHE A 125 2.49 -20.29 -3.58
CA PHE A 125 3.48 -20.41 -4.63
C PHE A 125 4.90 -20.51 -4.05
N MET A 126 5.27 -19.62 -3.13
CA MET A 126 6.60 -19.60 -2.52
C MET A 126 6.90 -20.89 -1.75
N GLU A 127 5.92 -21.47 -1.07
CA GLU A 127 6.04 -22.78 -0.43
C GLU A 127 6.47 -23.86 -1.44
N ARG A 128 5.71 -24.01 -2.53
CA ARG A 128 5.99 -25.03 -3.57
C ARG A 128 7.26 -24.73 -4.36
N PHE A 129 7.55 -23.47 -4.61
CA PHE A 129 8.75 -23.02 -5.30
C PHE A 129 10.00 -23.34 -4.48
N ASN A 130 9.98 -23.02 -3.18
CA ASN A 130 11.10 -23.31 -2.29
C ASN A 130 11.30 -24.82 -2.11
N GLU A 131 10.22 -25.58 -1.97
CA GLU A 131 10.29 -27.05 -1.91
C GLU A 131 10.95 -27.62 -3.18
N HIS A 132 10.53 -27.15 -4.36
CA HIS A 132 11.13 -27.57 -5.62
C HIS A 132 12.62 -27.19 -5.70
N ASN A 133 12.99 -25.96 -5.33
CA ASN A 133 14.38 -25.51 -5.34
C ASN A 133 15.25 -26.34 -4.39
N GLU A 134 14.76 -26.70 -3.22
CA GLU A 134 15.48 -27.56 -2.28
C GLU A 134 15.65 -28.98 -2.81
N VAL A 135 14.66 -29.53 -3.52
CA VAL A 135 14.79 -30.83 -4.19
C VAL A 135 15.87 -30.78 -5.27
N VAL A 136 15.85 -29.77 -6.14
CA VAL A 136 16.86 -29.59 -7.19
C VAL A 136 18.25 -29.44 -6.57
N LYS A 137 18.40 -28.56 -5.58
CA LYS A 137 19.66 -28.35 -4.86
C LYS A 137 20.19 -29.64 -4.23
N LYS A 138 19.33 -30.49 -3.65
CA LYS A 138 19.75 -31.79 -3.11
C LYS A 138 20.15 -32.80 -4.19
N GLN A 139 19.54 -32.73 -5.37
CA GLN A 139 19.81 -33.65 -6.46
C GLN A 139 21.11 -33.34 -7.20
N ASN A 140 21.40 -32.07 -7.45
CA ASN A 140 22.53 -31.68 -8.31
C ASN A 140 23.42 -30.56 -7.73
N GLY A 141 23.10 -30.03 -6.55
CA GLY A 141 23.85 -28.92 -5.93
C GLY A 141 23.57 -27.55 -6.55
N ILE A 142 22.68 -27.46 -7.54
CA ILE A 142 22.42 -26.25 -8.32
C ILE A 142 21.26 -25.46 -7.71
N ILE A 143 21.44 -24.15 -7.63
CA ILE A 143 20.39 -23.20 -7.29
C ILE A 143 20.19 -22.34 -8.53
N TYR A 144 19.06 -22.51 -9.24
CA TYR A 144 18.78 -21.74 -10.47
C TYR A 144 18.23 -20.34 -10.20
N PHE A 145 17.54 -20.14 -9.08
CA PHE A 145 16.88 -18.88 -8.74
C PHE A 145 17.14 -18.52 -7.27
N SER A 146 17.49 -17.26 -7.02
CA SER A 146 17.90 -16.76 -5.69
C SER A 146 16.80 -15.97 -4.98
N GLU A 147 15.99 -15.22 -5.73
CA GLU A 147 14.95 -14.36 -5.16
C GLU A 147 13.70 -14.36 -6.03
N VAL A 148 12.53 -14.27 -5.40
CA VAL A 148 11.26 -14.02 -6.08
C VAL A 148 10.53 -12.87 -5.42
N LYS A 149 10.16 -11.86 -6.21
CA LYS A 149 9.42 -10.67 -5.78
C LYS A 149 8.00 -10.71 -6.32
N ASN A 150 7.03 -10.48 -5.44
CA ASN A 150 5.66 -10.24 -5.84
C ASN A 150 5.50 -8.78 -6.27
N LYS A 151 5.07 -8.54 -7.51
CA LYS A 151 4.79 -7.19 -8.03
C LYS A 151 3.30 -6.83 -8.02
N GLY A 152 2.46 -7.74 -7.52
CA GLY A 152 1.01 -7.62 -7.57
C GLY A 152 0.44 -7.94 -8.95
N GLN A 153 -0.88 -7.92 -9.06
CA GLN A 153 -1.61 -8.07 -10.33
C GLN A 153 -1.22 -9.30 -11.18
N GLY A 154 -0.84 -10.40 -10.53
CA GLY A 154 -0.43 -11.63 -11.24
C GLY A 154 1.01 -11.62 -11.77
N GLN A 155 1.80 -10.59 -11.45
CA GLN A 155 3.20 -10.49 -11.86
C GLN A 155 4.17 -10.91 -10.74
N ILE A 156 5.14 -11.75 -11.11
CA ILE A 156 6.30 -12.06 -10.29
C ILE A 156 7.60 -11.72 -11.04
N GLU A 157 8.60 -11.30 -10.30
CA GLU A 157 9.98 -11.13 -10.78
C GLU A 157 10.88 -12.14 -10.09
N ILE A 158 11.76 -12.78 -10.85
CA ILE A 158 12.67 -13.80 -10.35
C ILE A 158 14.10 -13.38 -10.66
N ILE A 159 14.98 -13.48 -9.68
CA ILE A 159 16.41 -13.32 -9.88
C ILE A 159 17.02 -14.69 -10.13
N ALA A 160 17.55 -14.89 -11.33
CA ALA A 160 18.29 -16.06 -11.74
C ALA A 160 19.74 -15.98 -11.27
N THR A 161 20.30 -17.14 -10.93
CA THR A 161 21.74 -17.27 -10.67
C THR A 161 22.50 -17.49 -11.97
N ASP A 162 23.82 -17.40 -11.90
CA ASP A 162 24.72 -17.74 -13.01
C ASP A 162 24.49 -19.17 -13.52
N ALA A 163 24.05 -20.10 -12.67
CA ALA A 163 23.76 -21.47 -13.10
C ALA A 163 22.61 -21.52 -14.12
N TRP A 164 21.56 -20.72 -13.94
CA TRP A 164 20.47 -20.63 -14.91
C TRP A 164 20.87 -19.77 -16.12
N VAL A 165 21.58 -18.66 -15.88
CA VAL A 165 22.03 -17.74 -16.94
C VAL A 165 23.05 -18.38 -17.87
N ASN A 166 23.79 -19.40 -17.42
CA ASN A 166 24.77 -20.13 -18.24
C ASN A 166 24.26 -21.49 -18.75
N ALA A 167 23.11 -21.98 -18.28
CA ALA A 167 22.50 -23.22 -18.77
C ALA A 167 22.16 -23.13 -20.27
N GLU A 168 22.02 -24.28 -20.93
CA GLU A 168 21.59 -24.32 -22.33
C GLU A 168 20.17 -23.75 -22.48
N ARG A 169 19.87 -23.16 -23.66
CA ARG A 169 18.56 -22.51 -23.90
C ARG A 169 17.38 -23.46 -23.66
N GLU A 170 17.52 -24.72 -24.08
CA GLU A 170 16.48 -25.73 -23.88
C GLU A 170 16.29 -26.04 -22.39
N GLU A 171 17.38 -26.25 -21.66
CA GLU A 171 17.36 -26.49 -20.21
C GLU A 171 16.70 -25.32 -19.46
N ARG A 172 17.04 -24.07 -19.81
CA ARG A 172 16.40 -22.88 -19.23
C ARG A 172 14.89 -22.91 -19.40
N GLY A 173 14.41 -23.27 -20.60
CA GLY A 173 12.99 -23.39 -20.89
C GLY A 173 12.31 -24.46 -20.02
N ILE A 174 12.94 -25.63 -19.86
CA ILE A 174 12.44 -26.73 -19.03
C ILE A 174 12.32 -26.29 -17.57
N ILE A 175 13.37 -25.67 -17.02
CA ILE A 175 13.39 -25.19 -15.62
C ILE A 175 12.28 -24.16 -15.40
N VAL A 176 12.17 -23.17 -16.29
CA VAL A 176 11.17 -22.10 -16.12
C VAL A 176 9.74 -22.62 -16.32
N LYS A 177 9.52 -23.64 -17.15
CA LYS A 177 8.20 -24.26 -17.33
C LYS A 177 7.64 -24.79 -16.01
N THR A 178 8.49 -25.33 -15.14
CA THR A 178 8.09 -25.77 -13.80
C THR A 178 7.64 -24.59 -12.94
N VAL A 179 8.42 -23.51 -12.92
CA VAL A 179 8.07 -22.28 -12.19
C VAL A 179 6.76 -21.67 -12.70
N PHE A 180 6.59 -21.61 -14.02
CA PHE A 180 5.36 -21.17 -14.67
C PHE A 180 4.16 -22.00 -14.22
N LYS A 181 4.28 -23.34 -14.18
CA LYS A 181 3.21 -24.21 -13.72
C LYS A 181 2.85 -23.95 -12.26
N LEU A 182 3.85 -23.78 -11.38
CA LEU A 182 3.62 -23.47 -9.97
C LEU A 182 2.87 -22.14 -9.80
N TRP A 183 3.25 -21.10 -10.54
CA TRP A 183 2.58 -19.80 -10.50
C TRP A 183 1.17 -19.85 -11.10
N SER A 184 1.03 -20.48 -12.27
CA SER A 184 -0.24 -20.73 -12.96
C SER A 184 -1.28 -21.40 -12.07
N ASN A 185 -0.86 -22.36 -11.26
CA ASN A 185 -1.74 -23.13 -10.36
C ASN A 185 -2.34 -22.29 -9.22
N VAL A 186 -1.70 -21.17 -8.86
CA VAL A 186 -2.19 -20.30 -7.80
C VAL A 186 -2.89 -19.06 -8.33
N VAL A 187 -2.78 -18.70 -9.62
CA VAL A 187 -3.47 -17.57 -10.28
C VAL A 187 -4.80 -18.06 -10.90
N PRO A 188 -5.95 -17.32 -10.81
CA PRO A 188 -7.22 -17.82 -11.32
C PRO A 188 -7.13 -18.02 -12.82
N VAL A 189 -7.89 -19.00 -13.30
CA VAL A 189 -8.13 -19.14 -14.72
C VAL A 189 -8.82 -17.86 -15.24
N GLY A 190 -8.36 -17.36 -16.39
CA GLY A 190 -8.85 -16.11 -16.99
C GLY A 190 -8.23 -14.83 -16.44
N SER A 191 -7.38 -14.90 -15.41
CA SER A 191 -6.56 -13.75 -15.00
C SER A 191 -5.21 -13.75 -15.70
N SER A 192 -4.77 -12.56 -16.12
CA SER A 192 -3.43 -12.35 -16.65
C SER A 192 -2.37 -12.62 -15.60
N MET A 193 -1.28 -13.27 -16.00
CA MET A 193 -0.08 -13.37 -15.19
C MET A 193 1.19 -13.19 -16.01
N SER A 194 2.26 -12.77 -15.35
CA SER A 194 3.57 -12.70 -15.96
C SER A 194 4.69 -13.10 -15.00
N ILE A 195 5.75 -13.67 -15.59
CA ILE A 195 7.00 -13.99 -14.91
C ILE A 195 8.10 -13.28 -15.67
N ARG A 196 8.81 -12.38 -14.99
CA ARG A 196 10.03 -11.77 -15.52
C ARG A 196 11.23 -12.37 -14.81
N ILE A 197 12.23 -12.78 -15.57
CA ILE A 197 13.47 -13.34 -15.04
C ILE A 197 14.59 -12.36 -15.35
N PHE A 198 15.26 -11.93 -14.30
CA PHE A 198 16.43 -11.07 -14.35
C PHE A 198 17.65 -11.81 -13.83
N ASP A 199 18.86 -11.42 -14.23
CA ASP A 199 20.06 -11.83 -13.52
C ASP A 199 20.34 -10.92 -12.31
N ALA A 200 21.46 -11.17 -11.62
CA ALA A 200 21.88 -10.38 -10.46
C ALA A 200 22.25 -8.92 -10.80
N GLN A 201 22.56 -8.65 -12.07
CA GLN A 201 22.92 -7.34 -12.60
C GLN A 201 21.66 -6.53 -13.00
N GLY A 202 20.50 -7.19 -13.05
CA GLY A 202 19.21 -6.60 -13.40
C GLY A 202 18.90 -6.64 -14.90
N GLU A 203 19.66 -7.40 -15.70
CA GLU A 203 19.33 -7.63 -17.10
C GLU A 203 18.17 -8.64 -17.21
N GLN A 204 17.17 -8.33 -18.02
CA GLN A 204 16.03 -9.23 -18.22
C GLN A 204 16.35 -10.29 -19.27
N HIS A 205 16.39 -11.56 -18.85
CA HIS A 205 16.65 -12.70 -19.75
C HIS A 205 15.38 -13.33 -20.31
N MET A 206 14.26 -13.24 -19.59
CA MET A 206 13.02 -13.88 -20.02
C MET A 206 11.78 -13.17 -19.50
N LEU A 207 10.74 -13.14 -20.34
CA LEU A 207 9.38 -12.74 -19.98
C LEU A 207 8.43 -13.84 -20.45
N ILE A 208 7.58 -14.32 -19.55
CA ILE A 208 6.51 -15.25 -19.86
C ILE A 208 5.19 -14.63 -19.45
N VAL A 209 4.18 -14.78 -20.29
CA VAL A 209 2.82 -14.29 -20.06
C VAL A 209 1.81 -15.40 -20.28
N ARG A 210 0.69 -15.34 -19.55
CA ARG A 210 -0.50 -16.17 -19.76
C ARG A 210 -1.73 -15.29 -19.67
#